data_AF-A0A1Y4AAG6-F1
#
_entry.id   AF-A0A1Y4AAG6-F1
#
_cell.length_a   1.000
_cell.length_b   1.000
_cell.length_c   1.000
_cell.angle_alpha   90.00
_cell.angle_beta   90.00
_cell.angle_gamma   90.00
#
_symmetry.space_group_name_H-M   'P 1'
#
loop_
_entity.id
_entity.type
_entity.pdbx_description
1 polymer ?
#
loop_
_entity_poly.entity_id
_entity_poly.type
_entity_poly.pdbx_seq_one_letter_code
_entity_poly.pdbx_strand_id
1 'polypeptide(L)' 'MELKRNQITVGELLDHPGSRAVLQRRFPMLFKHPILGAARSITLEQILSVAQAYVSQKKIDETLNDLRRA' A
#
# COMPACT_ATOMS: atom_id res chain seq x y z
N MET A 1 3.24 12.40 1.62
CA MET A 1 2.27 12.44 0.50
C MET A 1 0.83 12.46 1.01
N GLU A 2 -0.12 13.10 0.29
CA GLU A 2 -1.54 12.99 0.61
C GLU A 2 -2.10 11.63 0.19
N LEU A 3 -2.45 10.78 1.15
CA LEU A 3 -3.05 9.46 0.89
C LEU A 3 -4.52 9.54 0.43
N LYS A 4 -5.06 10.73 0.13
CA LYS A 4 -6.46 10.98 -0.27
C LYS A 4 -7.49 10.25 0.63
N ARG A 5 -7.26 10.25 1.95
CA ARG A 5 -8.04 9.46 2.92
C ARG A 5 -8.04 7.94 2.64
N ASN A 6 -6.88 7.38 2.28
CA ASN A 6 -6.68 5.98 1.89
C ASN A 6 -7.44 5.52 0.63
N GLN A 7 -8.05 6.45 -0.11
CA GLN A 7 -8.67 6.18 -1.41
C GLN A 7 -7.66 6.14 -2.55
N ILE A 8 -6.42 6.53 -2.29
CA ILE A 8 -5.37 6.42 -3.29
C ILE A 8 -5.20 4.96 -3.72
N THR A 9 -5.07 4.76 -5.03
CA THR A 9 -4.87 3.43 -5.58
C THR A 9 -3.44 2.95 -5.39
N VAL A 10 -3.24 1.63 -5.40
CA VAL A 10 -1.89 1.06 -5.43
C VAL A 10 -1.14 1.51 -6.68
N GLY A 11 -1.85 1.72 -7.80
CA GLY A 11 -1.26 2.28 -9.02
C GLY A 11 -0.65 3.65 -8.75
N GLU A 12 -1.45 4.57 -8.21
CA GLU A 12 -0.97 5.91 -7.83
C GLU A 12 0.15 5.86 -6.78
N LEU A 13 0.08 4.94 -5.79
CA LEU A 13 1.15 4.75 -4.82
C LEU A 13 2.46 4.25 -5.45
N LEU A 14 2.38 3.45 -6.52
CA LEU A 14 3.54 2.96 -7.26
C LEU A 14 4.12 4.01 -8.21
N ASP A 15 3.29 4.95 -8.68
CA ASP A 15 3.72 6.10 -9.48
C ASP A 15 4.47 7.16 -8.64
N HIS A 16 4.25 7.20 -7.33
CA HIS A 16 5.04 8.02 -6.40
C HIS A 16 6.30 7.29 -5.88
N PRO A 17 7.52 7.82 -6.11
CA PRO A 17 8.77 7.12 -5.74
C PRO A 17 8.93 6.89 -4.23
N GLY A 18 8.48 7.81 -3.39
CA GLY A 18 8.49 7.66 -1.93
C GLY A 18 7.57 6.53 -1.46
N SER A 19 6.32 6.55 -1.90
CA SER A 19 5.32 5.54 -1.52
C SER A 19 5.64 4.16 -2.09
N ARG A 20 6.18 4.09 -3.31
CA ARG A 20 6.68 2.86 -3.92
C ARG A 20 7.77 2.21 -3.06
N ALA A 21 8.72 2.98 -2.54
CA ALA A 21 9.79 2.47 -1.69
C ALA A 21 9.24 1.89 -0.37
N VAL A 22 8.25 2.55 0.24
CA VAL A 22 7.58 2.06 1.45
C VAL A 22 6.82 0.76 1.17
N LEU A 23 6.02 0.73 0.09
CA LEU A 23 5.30 -0.47 -0.36
C LEU A 23 6.24 -1.64 -0.67
N GLN A 24 7.36 -1.38 -1.33
CA GLN A 24 8.35 -2.41 -1.63
C GLN A 24 8.96 -2.99 -0.35
N ARG A 25 9.20 -2.14 0.66
CA ARG A 25 9.78 -2.54 1.94
C ARG A 25 8.81 -3.28 2.85
N ARG A 26 7.54 -2.87 2.89
CA ARG A 26 6.50 -3.49 3.75
C ARG A 26 5.78 -4.65 3.07
N PHE A 27 5.58 -4.56 1.75
CA PHE A 27 4.83 -5.52 0.96
C PHE A 27 5.61 -5.98 -0.29
N PRO A 28 6.80 -6.57 -0.15
CA PRO A 28 7.57 -7.08 -1.29
C PRO A 28 6.82 -8.18 -2.07
N MET A 29 5.86 -8.87 -1.44
CA MET A 29 5.00 -9.86 -2.11
C MET A 29 4.10 -9.24 -3.19
N LEU A 30 3.65 -7.99 -3.02
CA LEU A 30 2.86 -7.32 -4.06
C LEU A 30 3.66 -7.21 -5.37
N PHE A 31 4.95 -6.91 -5.27
CA PHE A 31 5.85 -6.79 -6.43
C PHE A 31 6.24 -8.13 -7.04
N LYS A 32 6.13 -9.24 -6.29
CA LYS A 32 6.46 -10.58 -6.77
C LYS A 32 5.30 -11.29 -7.45
N HIS A 33 4.07 -10.84 -7.25
CA HIS A 33 2.90 -11.48 -7.84
C HIS A 33 2.44 -10.78 -9.14
N PRO A 34 2.08 -11.54 -10.19
CA PRO A 34 1.59 -10.99 -11.47
C PRO A 34 0.28 -10.19 -11.33
N ILE A 35 -0.42 -10.34 -10.21
CA ILE A 35 -1.58 -9.50 -9.84
C ILE A 35 -1.22 -8.04 -9.55
N LEU A 36 0.06 -7.63 -9.51
CA LEU A 36 0.42 -6.22 -9.36
C LEU A 36 -0.27 -5.33 -10.41
N GLY A 37 -0.44 -5.83 -11.65
CA GLY A 37 -1.15 -5.12 -12.71
C GLY A 37 -2.63 -4.87 -12.36
N ALA A 38 -3.32 -5.88 -11.83
CA ALA A 38 -4.71 -5.77 -11.37
C ALA A 38 -4.82 -5.01 -10.03
N ALA A 39 -3.77 -5.05 -9.20
CA ALA A 39 -3.72 -4.33 -7.95
C ALA A 39 -3.66 -2.82 -8.18
N ARG A 40 -3.19 -2.33 -9.34
CA ARG A 40 -3.12 -0.89 -9.64
C ARG A 40 -4.48 -0.18 -9.54
N SER A 41 -5.58 -0.89 -9.78
CA SER A 41 -6.95 -0.36 -9.64
C SER A 41 -7.55 -0.52 -8.24
N ILE A 42 -6.86 -1.21 -7.33
CA ILE A 42 -7.31 -1.44 -5.96
C ILE A 42 -6.87 -0.26 -5.08
N THR A 43 -7.73 0.18 -4.16
CA THR A 43 -7.39 1.25 -3.21
C THR A 43 -6.52 0.74 -2.07
N LEU A 44 -5.76 1.65 -1.45
CA LEU A 44 -5.00 1.34 -0.25
C LEU A 44 -5.91 0.79 0.85
N GLU A 45 -7.09 1.40 1.03
CA GLU A 45 -8.10 0.90 1.97
C GLU A 45 -8.52 -0.54 1.70
N GLN A 46 -8.82 -0.90 0.45
CA GLN A 46 -9.20 -2.27 0.08
C GLN A 46 -8.08 -3.28 0.37
N ILE A 47 -6.82 -2.93 0.05
CA ILE A 47 -5.69 -3.79 0.42
C ILE A 47 -5.57 -3.93 1.93
N LEU A 48 -5.74 -2.84 2.69
CA LEU A 48 -5.68 -2.90 4.15
C LEU A 48 -6.81 -3.73 4.75
N SER A 49 -8.01 -3.68 4.17
CA SER A 49 -9.15 -4.51 4.56
C SER A 49 -8.95 -6.01 4.30
N VAL A 50 -8.11 -6.38 3.33
CA VAL A 50 -7.70 -7.77 3.14
C VAL A 50 -6.51 -8.10 4.03
N ALA A 51 -5.55 -7.19 4.16
CA ALA A 51 -4.33 -7.37 4.93
C ALA A 51 -4.61 -7.53 6.43
N GLN A 52 -5.63 -6.88 7.00
CA GLN A 52 -6.02 -7.07 8.41
C GLN A 52 -6.32 -8.54 8.78
N ALA A 53 -6.66 -9.40 7.81
CA ALA A 53 -6.82 -10.83 8.05
C ALA A 53 -5.48 -11.59 8.24
N TYR A 54 -4.37 -10.98 7.82
CA TYR A 54 -3.04 -11.59 7.79
C TYR A 54 -1.97 -10.81 8.58
N VAL A 55 -2.18 -9.52 8.86
CA VAL A 55 -1.29 -8.65 9.62
C VAL A 55 -2.04 -7.89 10.70
N SER A 56 -1.36 -7.68 11.83
CA SER A 56 -1.90 -6.95 12.97
C SER A 56 -2.13 -5.46 12.66
N GLN A 57 -3.13 -4.88 13.32
CA GLN A 57 -3.47 -3.46 13.20
C GLN A 57 -2.25 -2.54 13.39
N LYS A 58 -1.37 -2.85 14.34
CA LYS A 58 -0.12 -2.11 14.56
C LYS A 58 0.76 -2.01 13.31
N LYS A 59 0.90 -3.10 12.55
CA LYS A 59 1.68 -3.10 11.30
C LYS A 59 1.00 -2.27 10.21
N ILE A 60 -0.33 -2.25 10.18
CA ILE A 60 -1.11 -1.42 9.25
C ILE A 60 -0.87 0.06 9.56
N ASP A 61 -1.00 0.47 10.83
CA ASP A 61 -0.77 1.83 11.28
C ASP A 61 0.68 2.30 11.03
N GLU A 62 1.67 1.45 11.30
CA GLU A 62 3.07 1.73 10.98
C GLU A 62 3.28 1.94 9.48
N THR A 63 2.62 1.14 8.64
CA THR A 63 2.74 1.26 7.18
C THR A 63 2.05 2.53 6.68
N LEU A 64 0.86 2.86 7.20
CA LEU A 64 0.17 4.12 6.88
C LEU A 64 1.00 5.34 7.29
N ASN A 65 1.68 5.26 8.43
CA ASN A 65 2.55 6.33 8.90
C ASN A 65 3.80 6.50 7.99
N ASP A 66 4.47 5.40 7.63
CA ASP A 66 5.56 5.42 6.65
C ASP A 66 5.09 6.02 5.30
N LEU A 67 3.91 5.63 4.82
CA LEU A 67 3.33 6.15 3.57
C LEU A 67 2.99 7.64 3.62
N ARG A 68 2.52 8.15 4.77
CA ARG A 68 2.26 9.59 4.96
C ARG A 68 3.55 10.42 4.95
N ARG A 69 4.64 9.86 5.49
CA ARG A 69 5.95 10.52 5.61
C ARG A 69 6.79 10.45 4.33
N ALA A 70 6.42 9.57 3.41
CA ALA A 70 7.06 9.39 2.11
C ALA A 70 6.61 10.41 1.05
#